data_AF-A0A3L7JSQ0-F1
#
_entry.id   AF-A0A3L7JSQ0-F1
#
_cell.length_a   1.000
_cell.length_b   1.000
_cell.length_c   1.000
_cell.angle_alpha   90.00
_cell.angle_beta   90.00
_cell.angle_gamma   90.00
#
_symmetry.space_group_name_H-M   'P 1'
#
loop_
_entity.id
_entity.type
_entity.pdbx_description
1 polymer ?
#
loop_
_entity_poly.entity_id
_entity_poly.type
_entity_poly.pdbx_seq_one_letter_code
_entity_poly.pdbx_strand_id
1 'polypeptide(L)'
;MISTINLKCRKDNHDLNAREERIFEVFLLNLAAQANACATKQNMMLNPLEKDRDVLFHHKFSFHPAISTEVYEELKSGIENRFSSAFKMCELEQIEMDFRLNIYFEGVEEHPS
;
A
#
# COMPACT_ATOMS: atom_id res chain seq x y z
N MET A 1 -11.94 -3.36 12.79
CA MET A 1 -11.17 -2.12 12.54
C MET A 1 -9.82 -2.49 11.96
N ILE A 2 -9.30 -1.73 11.00
CA ILE A 2 -8.03 -1.99 10.31
C ILE A 2 -7.03 -0.94 10.75
N SER A 3 -5.94 -1.38 11.39
CA SER A 3 -4.87 -0.50 11.88
C SER A 3 -3.69 -0.44 10.91
N THR A 4 -3.46 -1.51 10.13
CA THR A 4 -2.38 -1.56 9.16
C THR A 4 -2.75 -2.30 7.88
N ILE A 5 -2.19 -1.84 6.77
CA ILE A 5 -2.26 -2.47 5.45
C ILE A 5 -0.82 -2.62 4.94
N ASN A 6 -0.41 -3.83 4.59
CA ASN A 6 0.82 -4.07 3.84
C ASN A 6 0.46 -4.16 2.36
N LEU A 7 0.96 -3.23 1.55
CA LEU A 7 0.76 -3.20 0.11
C LEU A 7 2.06 -3.59 -0.59
N LYS A 8 1.98 -4.62 -1.43
CA LYS A 8 3.08 -5.09 -2.28
C LYS A 8 2.68 -5.00 -3.76
N CYS A 9 3.54 -4.42 -4.59
CA CYS A 9 3.41 -4.44 -6.05
C CYS A 9 4.61 -5.18 -6.65
N ARG A 10 4.35 -6.29 -7.33
CA ARG A 10 5.35 -7.15 -7.96
C ARG A 10 5.25 -7.05 -9.48
N LYS A 11 6.40 -6.97 -10.13
CA LYS A 11 6.56 -7.09 -11.58
C LYS A 11 7.80 -7.93 -11.84
N ASP A 12 7.60 -9.15 -12.27
CA ASP A 12 8.71 -10.04 -12.60
C ASP A 12 9.48 -9.51 -13.82
N ASN A 13 10.81 -9.59 -13.75
CA ASN A 13 11.73 -9.20 -14.83
C ASN A 13 11.55 -7.76 -15.36
N HIS A 14 11.26 -6.79 -14.47
CA HIS A 14 11.29 -5.40 -14.89
C HIS A 14 12.73 -4.94 -15.25
N ASP A 15 12.84 -3.93 -16.10
CA ASP A 15 14.08 -3.37 -16.61
C ASP A 15 14.48 -2.04 -15.95
N LEU A 16 13.64 -1.53 -15.03
CA LEU A 16 13.92 -0.33 -14.27
C LEU A 16 15.27 -0.45 -13.54
N ASN A 17 16.07 0.61 -13.62
CA ASN A 17 17.27 0.74 -12.81
C ASN A 17 16.95 1.29 -11.41
N ALA A 18 17.93 1.23 -10.50
CA ALA A 18 17.76 1.67 -9.11
C ALA A 18 17.29 3.12 -8.94
N ARG A 19 17.58 4.01 -9.90
CA ARG A 19 17.09 5.40 -9.87
C ARG A 19 15.61 5.46 -10.27
N GLU A 20 15.24 4.75 -11.32
CA GLU A 20 13.86 4.67 -11.81
C GLU A 20 12.95 4.00 -10.78
N GLU A 21 13.39 2.91 -10.16
CA GLU A 21 12.68 2.24 -9.07
C GLU A 21 12.35 3.22 -7.93
N ARG A 22 13.34 4.02 -7.49
CA ARG A 22 13.13 5.01 -6.43
C ARG A 22 12.15 6.10 -6.83
N ILE A 23 12.25 6.61 -8.06
CA ILE A 23 11.32 7.62 -8.57
C ILE A 23 9.90 7.05 -8.62
N PHE A 24 9.77 5.84 -9.12
CA PHE A 24 8.50 5.15 -9.24
C PHE A 24 7.88 4.85 -7.87
N GLU A 25 8.69 4.38 -6.92
CA GLU A 25 8.26 4.16 -5.54
C GLU A 25 7.74 5.43 -4.87
N VAL A 26 8.45 6.55 -5.00
CA VAL A 26 7.99 7.85 -4.48
C VAL A 26 6.71 8.30 -5.18
N PHE A 27 6.58 8.06 -6.48
CA PHE A 27 5.36 8.37 -7.21
C PHE A 27 4.17 7.57 -6.67
N LEU A 28 4.32 6.26 -6.48
CA LEU A 28 3.28 5.41 -5.88
C LEU A 28 2.94 5.81 -4.44
N LEU A 29 3.93 6.21 -3.63
CA LEU A 29 3.68 6.73 -2.27
C LEU A 29 2.78 7.97 -2.30
N ASN A 30 3.03 8.91 -3.23
CA ASN A 30 2.21 10.10 -3.37
C ASN A 30 0.77 9.77 -3.81
N LEU A 31 0.60 8.80 -4.71
CA LEU A 31 -0.72 8.33 -5.12
C LEU A 31 -1.48 7.66 -3.98
N ALA A 32 -0.80 6.85 -3.17
CA ALA A 32 -1.39 6.23 -1.98
C ALA A 32 -1.77 7.28 -0.93
N ALA A 33 -0.92 8.28 -0.70
CA ALA A 33 -1.21 9.40 0.20
C ALA A 33 -2.43 10.21 -0.28
N GLN A 34 -2.55 10.45 -1.58
CA GLN A 34 -3.72 11.12 -2.17
C GLN A 34 -5.00 10.29 -2.00
N ALA A 35 -4.96 8.99 -2.28
CA ALA A 35 -6.09 8.09 -2.07
C ALA A 35 -6.54 8.08 -0.60
N ASN A 36 -5.58 8.01 0.33
CA ASN A 36 -5.82 8.12 1.76
C ASN A 36 -6.48 9.44 2.15
N ALA A 37 -5.99 10.57 1.66
CA ALA A 37 -6.58 11.88 1.95
C ALA A 37 -8.04 11.98 1.48
N CYS A 38 -8.38 11.34 0.35
CA CYS A 38 -9.76 11.29 -0.15
C CYS A 38 -10.68 10.42 0.74
N ALA A 39 -10.25 9.20 1.04
CA ALA A 39 -11.09 8.20 1.72
C ALA A 39 -11.15 8.39 3.23
N THR A 40 -10.00 8.59 3.87
CA THR A 40 -9.87 8.56 5.33
C THR A 40 -9.87 9.95 5.96
N LYS A 41 -9.46 10.97 5.19
CA LYS A 41 -9.27 12.36 5.65
C LYS A 41 -8.35 12.50 6.87
N GLN A 42 -7.49 11.51 7.11
CA GLN A 42 -6.55 11.48 8.22
C GLN A 42 -5.12 11.23 7.76
N ASN A 43 -4.17 11.45 8.67
CA ASN A 43 -2.77 11.12 8.44
C ASN A 43 -2.58 9.59 8.36
N MET A 44 -1.63 9.17 7.52
CA MET A 44 -1.23 7.78 7.36
C MET A 44 0.29 7.71 7.49
N MET A 45 0.78 6.82 8.34
CA MET A 45 2.21 6.56 8.43
C MET A 45 2.61 5.55 7.36
N LEU A 46 3.66 5.87 6.61
CA LEU A 46 4.20 5.08 5.51
C LEU A 46 5.54 4.49 5.95
N ASN A 47 5.64 3.17 6.05
CA ASN A 47 6.87 2.49 6.44
C ASN A 47 7.32 1.54 5.32
N PRO A 48 8.54 1.66 4.78
CA PRO A 48 9.04 0.71 3.79
C PRO A 48 9.21 -0.67 4.41
N LEU A 49 8.98 -1.70 3.61
CA LEU A 49 9.25 -3.10 3.93
C LEU A 49 10.35 -3.63 2.99
N GLU A 50 10.95 -4.76 3.34
CA GLU A 50 11.98 -5.38 2.50
C GLU A 50 11.44 -5.75 1.11
N LYS A 51 12.23 -5.48 0.08
CA LYS A 51 11.89 -5.74 -1.32
C LYS A 51 12.94 -6.65 -1.94
N ASP A 52 12.46 -7.65 -2.67
CA ASP A 52 13.29 -8.40 -3.60
C ASP A 52 13.32 -7.70 -4.98
N ARG A 53 14.14 -8.22 -5.90
CA ARG A 53 14.39 -7.60 -7.21
C ARG A 53 13.11 -7.39 -8.03
N ASP A 54 12.11 -8.25 -7.90
CA ASP A 54 10.90 -8.16 -8.73
C ASP A 54 9.80 -7.32 -8.05
N VAL A 55 10.12 -6.63 -6.95
CA VAL A 55 9.16 -5.88 -6.15
C VAL A 55 9.42 -4.39 -6.30
N LEU A 56 8.53 -3.74 -7.02
CA LEU A 56 8.58 -2.30 -7.28
C LEU A 56 8.16 -1.48 -6.07
N PHE A 57 7.26 -2.02 -5.24
CA PHE A 57 6.69 -1.32 -4.10
C PHE A 57 6.37 -2.30 -2.98
N HIS A 58 6.80 -1.99 -1.75
CA HIS A 58 6.39 -2.76 -0.57
C HIS A 58 6.40 -1.86 0.66
N HIS A 59 5.21 -1.50 1.13
CA HIS A 59 5.05 -0.57 2.25
C HIS A 59 3.94 -1.02 3.20
N LYS A 60 4.17 -0.75 4.48
CA LYS A 60 3.15 -0.80 5.52
C LYS A 60 2.57 0.59 5.74
N PHE A 61 1.25 0.67 5.56
CA PHE A 61 0.44 1.83 5.89
C PHE A 61 -0.14 1.62 7.28
N SER A 62 -0.01 2.60 8.16
CA SER A 62 -0.55 2.54 9.52
C SER A 62 -1.46 3.73 9.80
N PHE A 63 -2.59 3.46 10.45
CA PHE A 63 -3.67 4.42 10.70
C PHE A 63 -3.86 4.59 12.21
N HIS A 64 -3.96 5.84 12.65
CA HIS A 64 -4.30 6.19 14.02
C HIS A 64 -5.20 7.43 14.03
N PRO A 65 -6.51 7.27 14.30
CA PRO A 65 -7.21 6.04 14.67
C PRO A 65 -7.30 4.99 13.54
N ALA A 66 -7.56 3.73 13.92
CA ALA A 66 -7.84 2.66 12.97
C ALA A 66 -9.07 2.98 12.10
N ILE A 67 -9.11 2.46 10.87
CA ILE A 67 -10.21 2.69 9.92
C ILE A 67 -11.25 1.56 9.97
N SER A 68 -12.49 1.87 9.57
CA SER A 68 -13.51 0.85 9.36
C SER A 68 -13.26 0.06 8.08
N THR A 69 -13.95 -1.07 7.92
CA THR A 69 -13.85 -1.89 6.71
C THR A 69 -14.36 -1.13 5.48
N GLU A 70 -15.42 -0.33 5.62
CA GLU A 70 -15.99 0.46 4.52
C GLU A 70 -14.98 1.51 4.03
N VAL A 71 -14.32 2.21 4.95
CA VAL A 71 -13.28 3.21 4.63
C VAL A 71 -12.06 2.52 4.00
N TYR A 72 -11.71 1.32 4.44
CA TYR A 72 -10.66 0.52 3.82
C TYR A 72 -10.99 0.15 2.38
N GLU A 73 -12.20 -0.32 2.08
CA GLU A 73 -12.59 -0.68 0.71
C GLU A 73 -12.57 0.56 -0.22
N GLU A 74 -12.98 1.73 0.28
CA GLU A 74 -12.86 2.99 -0.45
C GLU A 74 -11.38 3.35 -0.72
N LEU A 75 -10.52 3.23 0.30
CA LEU A 75 -9.08 3.48 0.17
C LEU A 75 -8.44 2.51 -0.82
N LYS A 76 -8.72 1.21 -0.70
CA LYS A 76 -8.19 0.14 -1.55
C LYS A 76 -8.54 0.41 -3.00
N SER A 77 -9.82 0.64 -3.30
CA SER A 77 -10.28 1.01 -4.65
C SER A 77 -9.61 2.29 -5.15
N GLY A 78 -9.45 3.29 -4.27
CA GLY A 78 -8.75 4.54 -4.59
C GLY A 78 -7.28 4.34 -4.97
N ILE A 79 -6.58 3.42 -4.29
CA ILE A 79 -5.19 3.04 -4.58
C ILE A 79 -5.13 2.25 -5.89
N GLU A 80 -5.93 1.19 -6.02
CA GLU A 80 -5.96 0.31 -7.19
C GLU A 80 -6.16 1.10 -8.48
N ASN A 81 -7.11 2.04 -8.49
CA ASN A 81 -7.39 2.89 -9.65
C ASN A 81 -6.20 3.79 -10.02
N ARG A 82 -5.58 4.43 -9.02
CA ARG A 82 -4.43 5.33 -9.24
C ARG A 82 -3.19 4.57 -9.68
N PHE A 83 -2.90 3.44 -9.02
CA PHE A 83 -1.76 2.58 -9.34
C PHE A 83 -1.92 1.98 -10.73
N SER A 84 -3.09 1.42 -11.05
CA SER A 84 -3.37 0.90 -12.39
C SER A 84 -3.21 1.96 -13.48
N SER A 85 -3.57 3.21 -13.20
CA SER A 85 -3.38 4.32 -14.14
C SER A 85 -1.90 4.68 -14.29
N ALA A 86 -1.16 4.76 -13.19
CA ALA A 86 0.28 4.97 -13.19
C ALA A 86 1.02 3.87 -13.96
N PHE A 87 0.64 2.61 -13.76
CA PHE A 87 1.23 1.46 -14.45
C PHE A 87 1.06 1.57 -15.96
N LYS A 88 -0.15 1.91 -16.42
CA LYS A 88 -0.43 2.17 -17.84
C LYS A 88 0.37 3.34 -18.41
N MET A 89 0.48 4.44 -17.66
CA MET A 89 1.26 5.62 -18.09
C MET A 89 2.76 5.35 -18.18
N CYS A 90 3.27 4.42 -17.37
CA CYS A 90 4.65 3.99 -17.39
C CYS A 90 4.90 2.77 -18.30
N GLU A 91 3.89 2.34 -19.08
CA GLU A 91 3.95 1.15 -19.94
C GLU A 91 4.36 -0.13 -19.18
N LEU A 92 4.05 -0.19 -17.88
CA LEU A 92 4.32 -1.35 -17.04
C LEU A 92 3.10 -2.27 -17.03
N GLU A 93 3.22 -3.40 -17.74
CA GLU A 93 2.19 -4.43 -17.78
C GLU A 93 2.43 -5.52 -16.72
N GLN A 94 1.36 -6.29 -16.43
CA GLN A 94 1.41 -7.50 -15.59
C GLN A 94 1.93 -7.25 -14.18
N ILE A 95 1.51 -6.14 -13.55
CA ILE A 95 1.82 -5.88 -12.14
C ILE A 95 0.80 -6.57 -11.25
N GLU A 96 1.29 -7.37 -10.31
CA GLU A 96 0.47 -7.97 -9.25
C GLU A 96 0.43 -7.02 -8.04
N MET A 97 -0.77 -6.70 -7.56
CA MET A 97 -0.99 -5.93 -6.34
C MET A 97 -1.55 -6.83 -5.24
N ASP A 98 -0.87 -6.90 -4.11
CA ASP A 98 -1.27 -7.68 -2.93
C ASP A 98 -1.49 -6.74 -1.74
N PHE A 99 -2.69 -6.79 -1.15
CA PHE A 99 -3.09 -6.03 0.04
C PHE A 99 -3.28 -7.01 1.21
N ARG A 100 -2.39 -6.97 2.20
CA ARG A 100 -2.51 -7.78 3.41
C ARG A 100 -2.90 -6.92 4.59
N LEU A 101 -4.01 -7.28 5.24
CA LEU A 101 -4.53 -6.58 6.39
C LEU A 101 -4.03 -7.23 7.68
N ASN A 102 -3.63 -6.42 8.65
CA ASN A 102 -3.66 -6.88 10.03
C ASN A 102 -4.85 -6.22 10.71
N ILE A 103 -5.80 -7.05 11.13
CA ILE A 103 -7.02 -6.63 11.80
C ILE A 103 -6.71 -6.65 13.30
N TYR A 104 -6.93 -5.53 13.98
CA TYR A 104 -6.90 -5.52 15.44
C TYR A 104 -8.24 -6.07 15.94
N PHE A 105 -8.22 -7.20 16.64
CA PHE A 105 -9.35 -7.66 17.44
C PHE A 105 -9.22 -7.02 18.82
N GLU A 106 -10.09 -6.06 19.16
CA GLU A 106 -10.25 -5.66 20.56
C GLU A 106 -10.86 -6.85 21.31
N GLY A 107 -10.07 -7.54 22.16
CA GLY A 107 -10.64 -8.39 23.22
C GLY A 107 -10.16 -9.83 23.37
N VAL A 108 -8.85 -10.12 23.27
CA VAL A 108 -8.29 -11.26 24.03
C VAL A 108 -7.04 -10.79 24.75
N GLU A 109 -7.15 -10.58 26.05
CA GLU A 109 -6.00 -10.57 26.95
C GLU A 109 -5.36 -11.97 26.89
N GLU A 110 -4.31 -12.14 26.08
CA GLU A 110 -3.38 -13.22 26.32
C GLU A 110 -2.56 -12.86 27.56
N HIS A 111 -3.06 -13.30 28.72
CA HIS A 111 -2.22 -13.42 29.91
C HIS A 111 -1.13 -14.47 29.61
N PRO A 112 0.16 -14.11 29.63
CA PRO A 112 1.21 -15.11 29.60
C PRO A 112 1.18 -15.88 30.93
N SER A 113 0.94 -17.19 30.84
CA SER A 113 1.22 -18.16 31.92
C SER A 113 2.63 -18.69 31.78
#